data_AF-A0A7X7BY72-F1
#
_entry.id   AF-A0A7X7BY72-F1
#
_cell.length_a   1.000
_cell.length_b   1.000
_cell.length_c   1.000
_cell.angle_alpha   90.00
_cell.angle_beta   90.00
_cell.angle_gamma   90.00
#
_symmetry.space_group_name_H-M   'P 1'
#
loop_
_entity.id
_entity.type
_entity.pdbx_description
1 polymer ?
#
loop_
_entity_poly.entity_id
_entity_poly.type
_entity_poly.pdbx_seq_one_letter_code
_entity_poly.pdbx_strand_id
1 'polypeptide(L)' 'MLHFRGACAYCRTKQSRKIKLTRDHVVPVSKGGLTTRPNIVPACQRCNSSKSDGNWVEWYSKQAFYTPEQMEVIRRWVMQ' A
#
# COMPACT_ATOMS: atom_id res chain seq x y z
N MET A 1 2.43 -11.25 3.42
CA MET A 1 2.66 -11.20 1.94
C MET A 1 1.76 -12.14 1.14
N LEU A 2 1.25 -13.25 1.70
CA LEU A 2 0.29 -14.13 1.01
C LEU A 2 -0.99 -13.41 0.57
N HIS A 3 -1.52 -12.50 1.41
CA HIS A 3 -2.76 -11.74 1.14
C HIS A 3 -2.70 -10.88 -0.14
N PHE A 4 -1.53 -10.28 -0.42
CA PHE A 4 -1.30 -9.48 -1.62
C PHE A 4 -0.60 -10.27 -2.74
N ARG A 5 -0.42 -11.59 -2.57
CA ARG A 5 0.16 -12.53 -3.56
C ARG A 5 1.48 -12.03 -4.19
N GLY A 6 2.36 -11.46 -3.37
CA GLY A 6 3.65 -10.94 -3.84
C GLY A 6 3.51 -9.75 -4.81
N ALA A 7 2.46 -8.95 -4.67
CA ALA A 7 2.23 -7.73 -5.44
C ALA A 7 2.11 -6.49 -4.56
N CYS A 8 2.30 -5.33 -5.17
CA CYS A 8 2.01 -4.04 -4.55
C CYS A 8 0.52 -3.96 -4.17
N ALA A 9 0.25 -3.55 -2.93
CA ALA A 9 -1.10 -3.37 -2.41
C ALA A 9 -1.88 -2.31 -3.20
N TYR A 10 -1.19 -1.32 -3.80
CA TYR A 10 -1.83 -0.25 -4.54
C TYR A 10 -1.97 -0.58 -6.03
N CYS A 11 -0.87 -0.62 -6.77
CA CYS A 11 -0.89 -0.79 -8.24
C CYS A 11 -0.92 -2.24 -8.71
N ARG A 12 -0.99 -3.22 -7.80
CA ARG A 12 -1.03 -4.67 -8.10
C ARG A 12 0.14 -5.22 -8.91
N THR A 13 1.17 -4.42 -9.14
CA THR A 13 2.36 -4.87 -9.85
C THR A 13 3.09 -5.91 -9.02
N LYS A 14 3.36 -7.07 -9.63
CA LYS A 14 4.06 -8.19 -8.98
C LYS A 14 5.53 -7.86 -8.74
N GLN A 15 6.06 -8.42 -7.66
CA GLN A 15 7.49 -8.43 -7.42
C GLN A 15 8.22 -9.12 -8.59
N SER A 16 9.34 -8.54 -8.99
CA SER A 16 10.21 -9.10 -10.03
C SER A 16 11.67 -8.75 -9.73
N ARG A 17 12.59 -9.11 -10.63
CA ARG A 17 13.99 -8.66 -10.52
C ARG A 17 14.10 -7.13 -10.57
N LYS A 18 13.25 -6.46 -11.35
CA LYS A 18 13.23 -5.00 -11.54
C LYS A 18 12.35 -4.27 -10.51
N ILE A 19 11.37 -4.95 -9.92
CA ILE A 19 10.38 -4.33 -9.04
C ILE A 19 10.47 -4.98 -7.67
N LYS A 20 11.04 -4.24 -6.72
CA LYS A 20 11.12 -4.65 -5.32
C LYS A 20 9.92 -4.11 -4.55
N LEU A 21 9.37 -4.94 -3.69
CA LEU A 21 8.34 -4.52 -2.74
C LEU A 21 9.01 -4.09 -1.44
N THR A 22 8.59 -2.94 -0.94
CA THR A 22 8.96 -2.36 0.35
C THR A 22 7.78 -2.50 1.32
N ARG A 23 8.04 -2.25 2.60
CA ARG A 23 6.99 -2.07 3.61
C ARG A 23 6.53 -0.62 3.54
N ASP A 24 5.25 -0.39 3.34
CA ASP A 24 4.63 0.93 3.44
C ASP A 24 3.70 0.97 4.66
N HIS A 25 3.73 2.10 5.36
CA HIS A 25 2.87 2.39 6.49
C HIS A 25 1.63 3.12 5.97
N VAL A 26 0.49 2.44 6.04
CA VAL A 26 -0.79 2.95 5.53
C VAL A 26 -1.13 4.30 6.19
N VAL A 27 -1.03 4.34 7.52
CA VAL A 27 -0.89 5.57 8.31
C VAL A 27 0.61 5.82 8.50
N PRO A 28 1.16 6.92 7.96
CA PRO A 28 2.59 7.22 8.07
C PRO A 28 3.06 7.36 9.51
N VAL A 29 4.30 6.94 9.78
CA VAL A 29 4.93 7.11 11.11
C VAL A 29 4.98 8.58 11.53
N SER A 30 5.24 9.50 10.58
CA SER A 30 5.23 10.95 10.82
C SER A 30 3.86 11.49 11.28
N LYS A 31 2.78 10.72 11.07
CA LYS A 31 1.41 11.05 11.49
C LYS A 31 0.93 10.14 12.64
N GLY A 32 1.86 9.54 13.39
CA GLY A 32 1.55 8.68 14.53
C GLY A 32 1.21 7.23 14.17
N GLY A 33 1.43 6.81 12.92
CA GLY A 33 1.18 5.44 12.49
C GLY A 33 2.11 4.42 13.18
N LEU A 34 1.53 3.37 13.75
CA LEU A 34 2.27 2.32 14.44
C LEU A 34 2.93 1.34 13.46
N THR A 35 4.08 0.76 13.85
CA THR A 35 4.71 -0.33 13.09
C THR A 35 4.08 -1.67 13.46
N THR A 36 2.80 -1.83 13.14
CA THR A 36 2.01 -3.04 13.40
C THR A 36 1.58 -3.69 12.10
N ARG A 37 1.27 -5.00 12.15
CA ARG A 37 0.83 -5.78 10.99
C ARG A 37 -0.33 -5.15 10.19
N PRO A 38 -1.44 -4.68 10.79
CA PRO A 38 -2.55 -4.06 10.04
C PRO A 38 -2.16 -2.74 9.38
N ASN A 39 -1.19 -2.00 9.94
CA ASN A 39 -0.73 -0.73 9.35
C ASN A 39 0.35 -0.90 8.26
N ILE A 40 0.84 -2.12 8.02
CA ILE A 40 1.92 -2.36 7.05
C ILE A 40 1.40 -3.15 5.85
N VAL A 41 1.59 -2.59 4.65
CA VAL A 41 1.27 -3.25 3.38
C VAL A 41 2.50 -3.36 2.48
N PRO A 42 2.57 -4.37 1.58
CA PRO A 42 3.62 -4.40 0.57
C PRO A 42 3.34 -3.32 -0.49
N ALA A 43 4.28 -2.44 -0.76
CA ALA A 43 4.18 -1.43 -1.81
C ALA A 43 5.40 -1.51 -2.73
N CYS A 44 5.26 -1.25 -4.03
CA CYS A 44 6.44 -1.03 -4.86
C CYS A 44 7.06 0.33 -4.52
N GLN A 45 8.35 0.51 -4.80
CA GLN A 45 9.05 1.77 -4.50
C GLN A 45 8.36 2.99 -5.11
N ARG A 46 7.86 2.89 -6.36
CA ARG A 46 7.13 3.99 -7.03
C ARG A 46 5.87 4.41 -6.25
N CYS A 47 5.05 3.46 -5.83
CA CYS A 47 3.84 3.77 -5.07
C CYS A 47 4.16 4.30 -3.68
N ASN A 48 5.10 3.65 -2.98
CA ASN A 48 5.52 4.06 -1.64
C ASN A 48 6.05 5.51 -1.66
N SER A 49 6.99 5.82 -2.55
CA SER A 49 7.55 7.17 -2.68
C SER A 49 6.52 8.20 -3.17
N SER A 50 5.60 7.82 -4.08
CA SER A 50 4.56 8.73 -4.56
C SER A 50 3.51 9.05 -3.49
N LYS A 51 3.16 8.07 -2.65
CA LYS A 51 2.26 8.27 -1.52
C LYS A 51 2.95 9.10 -0.42
N SER A 52 4.21 8.78 -0.10
CA SER A 52 4.96 9.41 0.97
C SER A 52 4.17 9.39 2.30
N ASP A 53 4.13 10.50 3.01
CA ASP A 53 3.32 10.75 4.21
C ASP A 53 1.87 11.19 3.90
N GLY A 54 1.43 11.08 2.64
CA GLY A 54 0.07 11.34 2.23
C GLY A 54 -0.95 10.37 2.84
N ASN A 55 -2.19 10.83 2.97
CA ASN A 55 -3.32 9.95 3.29
C ASN A 55 -3.50 8.95 2.15
N TRP A 56 -3.46 7.66 2.46
CA TRP A 56 -3.49 6.61 1.44
C TRP A 56 -4.80 6.58 0.64
N VAL A 57 -5.95 6.93 1.24
CA VAL A 57 -7.25 6.92 0.58
C VAL A 57 -7.30 8.03 -0.46
N GLU A 58 -7.00 9.25 -0.03
CA GLU A 58 -6.99 10.43 -0.91
C GLU A 58 -5.93 10.34 -2.01
N TRP A 59 -4.77 9.76 -1.71
CA TRP A 59 -3.73 9.54 -2.70
C TRP A 59 -4.15 8.45 -3.68
N TYR A 60 -4.65 7.31 -3.20
CA TYR A 60 -4.97 6.16 -4.06
C TYR A 60 -6.12 6.45 -5.01
N SER A 61 -7.16 7.19 -4.56
CA SER A 61 -8.31 7.57 -5.40
C SER A 61 -7.94 8.45 -6.59
N LYS A 62 -6.77 9.09 -6.57
CA LYS A 62 -6.25 9.94 -7.66
C LYS A 62 -5.34 9.20 -8.64
N GLN A 63 -5.04 7.92 -8.41
CA GLN A 63 -4.10 7.17 -9.25
C GLN A 63 -4.77 6.58 -10.48
N ALA A 64 -4.06 6.54 -11.61
CA ALA A 64 -4.55 5.93 -12.85
C ALA A 64 -4.84 4.42 -12.75
N PHE A 65 -4.30 3.74 -11.73
CA PHE A 65 -4.52 2.32 -11.44
C PHE A 65 -5.48 2.08 -10.26
N TYR A 66 -6.23 3.11 -9.86
CA TYR A 66 -7.24 2.99 -8.82
C TYR A 66 -8.32 1.98 -9.21
N THR A 67 -8.68 1.09 -8.29
CA THR A 67 -9.95 0.34 -8.38
C THR A 67 -10.62 0.27 -7.01
N PRO A 68 -11.96 0.39 -6.94
CA PRO A 68 -12.68 0.30 -5.67
C PRO A 68 -12.53 -1.09 -5.00
N GLU A 69 -12.40 -2.16 -5.78
CA GLU A 69 -12.19 -3.51 -5.26
C GLU A 69 -10.86 -3.61 -4.53
N GLN A 70 -9.80 -3.01 -5.07
CA GLN A 70 -8.49 -3.05 -4.44
C GLN A 70 -8.42 -2.12 -3.23
N MET A 71 -9.12 -0.98 -3.27
CA MET A 71 -9.30 -0.14 -2.08
C MET A 71 -9.94 -0.93 -0.94
N GLU A 72 -10.99 -1.71 -1.22
CA GLU A 72 -11.65 -2.53 -0.21
C GLU A 72 -10.73 -3.64 0.33
N VAL A 73 -9.90 -4.27 -0.51
CA VAL A 73 -8.88 -5.23 -0.06
C VAL A 73 -7.92 -4.59 0.95
N ILE A 74 -7.42 -3.38 0.68
CA ILE A 74 -6.53 -2.66 1.60
C ILE A 74 -7.29 -2.28 2.87
N ARG A 75 -8.53 -1.79 2.73
CA ARG A 75 -9.35 -1.35 3.87
C ARG A 75 -9.63 -2.50 4.83
N ARG A 76 -10.00 -3.67 4.31
CA ARG A 76 -10.14 -4.90 5.12
C ARG A 76 -8.85 -5.27 5.81
N TRP A 77 -7.70 -5.15 5.13
CA TRP A 77 -6.40 -5.46 5.76
C TRP A 77 -6.13 -4.59 6.99
N VAL A 78 -6.43 -3.29 6.88
CA VAL A 78 -6.17 -2.28 7.92
C VAL A 78 -7.13 -2.40 9.11
N MET A 79 -8.34 -2.90 8.87
CA MET A 79 -9.41 -3.02 9.89
C MET A 79 -9.44 -4.38 10.61
N GLN A 80 -8.42 -5.23 10.42
CA GLN A 80 -8.27 -6.51 11.13
C GLN A 80 -7.75 -6.34 12.55
#